data_AF-A0A852G4H8-F1
#
_entry.id   AF-A0A852G4H8-F1
#
_cell.length_a   1.000
_cell.length_b   1.000
_cell.length_c   1.000
_cell.angle_alpha   90.00
_cell.angle_beta   90.00
_cell.angle_gamma   90.00
#
_symmetry.space_group_name_H-M   'P 1'
#
loop_
_entity.id
_entity.type
_entity.pdbx_description
1 polymer ?
#
loop_
_entity_poly.entity_id
_entity_poly.type
_entity_poly.pdbx_seq_one_letter_code
_entity_poly.pdbx_strand_id
1 'polypeptide(L)'
;DTAQSVKEKFGKKLYNALLKGEIPDLNKILDRDDITIMKRAIFSTQRHCLPPVTTHNMIDDGNDPILNTIRRIGLFNNRTDRVKVILHPEFLSSTSPLLPLDYEEFVRGCHLGVFPSYYEPWGYTPGRQFLHLTKVRSHFQFHLSSPFLCPSGIYIVDRRFRSPDESCNQLTQFLYGFCQQSRRQRIIQRNRTERLSDLLDWRYLGR
;
A
#
# COMPACT_ATOMS: atom_id res chain seq x y z
N ASP A 1 9.25 13.22 16.24
CA ASP A 1 10.25 13.83 17.16
C ASP A 1 9.70 14.19 18.52
N THR A 2 8.65 15.03 18.62
CA THR A 2 8.05 15.41 19.91
C THR A 2 7.67 14.21 20.78
N ALA A 3 6.97 13.22 20.21
CA ALA A 3 6.60 11.99 20.92
C ALA A 3 7.82 11.18 21.40
N GLN A 4 8.89 11.12 20.61
CA GLN A 4 10.12 10.41 20.97
C GLN A 4 10.83 11.09 22.14
N SER A 5 10.94 12.42 22.10
CA SER A 5 11.52 13.20 23.20
C SER A 5 10.74 13.03 24.52
N VAL A 6 9.41 13.10 24.45
CA VAL A 6 8.54 12.89 25.62
C VAL A 6 8.69 11.46 26.15
N LYS A 7 8.75 10.45 25.27
CA LYS A 7 8.96 9.05 25.65
C LYS A 7 10.28 8.84 26.40
N GLU A 8 11.37 9.45 25.93
CA GLU A 8 12.68 9.33 26.58
C GLU A 8 12.71 9.98 27.97
N LYS A 9 12.14 11.18 28.11
CA LYS A 9 12.00 11.84 29.42
C LYS A 9 11.12 11.02 30.37
N PHE A 10 9.98 10.53 29.86
CA PHE A 10 9.06 9.69 30.60
C PHE A 10 9.76 8.43 31.11
N GLY A 11 10.50 7.74 30.25
CA GLY A 11 11.26 6.54 30.61
C GLY A 11 12.28 6.78 31.73
N LYS A 12 13.02 7.90 31.69
CA LYS A 12 13.98 8.27 32.75
C LYS A 12 13.29 8.51 34.09
N LYS A 13 12.18 9.26 34.10
CA LYS A 13 11.42 9.55 35.34
C LYS A 13 10.76 8.29 35.91
N LEU A 14 10.20 7.45 35.03
CA LEU A 14 9.63 6.16 35.40
C LEU A 14 10.68 5.27 36.08
N TYR A 15 11.86 5.14 35.46
CA TYR A 15 12.96 4.35 36.00
C TYR A 15 13.40 4.85 37.38
N ASN A 16 13.55 6.16 37.54
CA ASN A 16 13.93 6.76 38.81
C ASN A 16 12.88 6.57 39.92
N ALA A 17 11.58 6.58 39.58
CA ALA A 17 10.51 6.32 40.55
C ALA A 17 10.54 4.86 41.02
N LEU A 18 10.71 3.92 40.10
CA LEU A 18 10.80 2.49 40.41
C LEU A 18 12.02 2.16 41.28
N LEU A 19 13.19 2.77 41.00
CA LEU A 19 14.38 2.61 41.83
C LEU A 19 14.19 3.09 43.27
N LYS A 20 13.31 4.08 43.48
CA LYS A 20 12.94 4.58 44.81
C LYS A 20 11.85 3.75 45.49
N GLY A 21 11.28 2.76 44.81
CA GLY A 21 10.15 1.97 45.30
C GLY A 21 8.81 2.72 45.29
N GLU A 22 8.73 3.85 44.59
CA GLU A 22 7.51 4.65 44.50
C GLU A 22 6.68 4.22 43.28
N ILE A 23 5.35 4.15 43.45
CA ILE A 23 4.44 3.95 42.31
C ILE A 23 4.39 5.26 41.51
N PRO A 24 4.74 5.22 40.20
CA PRO A 24 4.79 6.43 39.38
C PRO A 24 3.40 7.01 39.13
N ASP A 25 3.23 8.30 39.42
CA ASP A 25 2.02 9.07 39.10
C ASP A 25 2.21 9.84 37.78
N LEU A 26 1.27 9.67 36.85
CA LEU A 26 1.32 10.29 35.52
C LEU A 26 1.38 11.82 35.59
N ASN A 27 0.70 12.43 36.56
CA ASN A 27 0.68 13.88 36.76
C ASN A 27 2.01 14.43 37.30
N LYS A 28 2.82 13.58 37.94
CA LYS A 28 4.18 13.92 38.40
C LYS A 28 5.24 13.64 37.33
N ILE A 29 4.97 12.69 36.43
CA ILE A 29 5.91 12.30 35.39
C ILE A 29 5.84 13.26 34.19
N LEU A 30 4.63 13.64 33.76
CA LEU A 30 4.44 14.56 32.64
C LEU A 30 4.39 16.00 33.13
N ASP A 31 5.35 16.81 32.69
CA ASP A 31 5.39 18.22 33.05
C ASP A 31 4.39 19.02 32.20
N ARG A 32 3.99 20.20 32.69
CA ARG A 32 3.12 21.12 31.93
C ARG A 32 3.72 21.51 30.57
N ASP A 33 5.04 21.59 30.49
CA ASP A 33 5.75 21.89 29.26
C ASP A 33 5.61 20.78 28.22
N ASP A 34 5.72 19.51 28.65
CA ASP A 34 5.54 18.35 27.76
C ASP A 34 4.09 18.32 27.21
N ILE A 35 3.10 18.61 28.06
CA ILE A 35 1.70 18.75 27.64
C ILE A 35 1.54 19.88 26.61
N THR A 36 2.21 21.01 26.81
CA THR A 36 2.15 22.16 25.90
C THR A 36 2.77 21.83 24.54
N ILE A 37 3.92 21.16 24.52
CA ILE A 37 4.60 20.73 23.28
C ILE A 37 3.72 19.71 22.54
N MET A 38 3.12 18.75 23.25
CA MET A 38 2.19 17.79 22.65
C MET A 38 0.97 18.48 22.05
N LYS A 39 0.35 19.44 22.76
CA LYS A 39 -0.78 20.22 22.24
C LYS A 39 -0.41 21.01 20.98
N ARG A 40 0.78 21.63 20.96
CA ARG A 40 1.29 22.34 19.76
C ARG A 40 1.46 21.40 18.57
N ALA A 41 2.02 20.22 18.80
CA ALA A 41 2.18 19.20 17.75
C ALA A 41 0.83 18.68 17.22
N ILE A 42 -0.16 18.46 18.10
CA ILE A 42 -1.51 18.07 17.66
C ILE A 42 -2.12 19.18 16.81
N PHE A 43 -2.04 20.42 17.28
CA PHE A 43 -2.60 21.57 16.56
C PHE A 43 -1.98 21.74 15.16
N SER A 44 -0.67 21.54 15.00
CA SER A 44 -0.01 21.65 13.69
C SER A 44 -0.42 20.55 12.71
N THR A 45 -0.96 19.42 13.19
CA THR A 45 -1.47 18.35 12.32
C THR A 45 -2.91 18.56 11.86
N GLN A 46 -3.64 19.48 12.48
CA GLN A 46 -5.03 19.73 12.11
C GLN A 46 -5.11 20.34 10.71
N ARG A 47 -6.00 19.78 9.88
CA ARG A 47 -6.26 20.27 8.52
C ARG A 47 -7.77 20.40 8.31
N HIS A 48 -8.18 21.46 7.63
CA HIS A 48 -9.57 21.70 7.25
C HIS A 48 -9.91 21.15 5.86
N CYS A 49 -8.91 20.88 5.03
CA CYS A 49 -9.07 20.28 3.71
C CYS A 49 -9.00 18.74 3.76
N LEU A 50 -9.54 18.11 2.72
CA LEU A 50 -9.41 16.67 2.51
C LEU A 50 -7.95 16.31 2.14
N PRO A 51 -7.51 15.07 2.42
CA PRO A 51 -6.23 14.58 1.92
C PRO A 51 -6.18 14.64 0.39
N PRO A 52 -5.13 15.24 -0.22
CA PRO A 52 -5.05 15.38 -1.67
C PRO A 52 -4.95 14.01 -2.36
N VAL A 53 -5.43 13.95 -3.60
CA VAL A 53 -5.36 12.74 -4.44
C VAL A 53 -4.05 12.63 -5.22
N THR A 54 -3.26 13.69 -5.32
CA THR A 54 -1.94 13.70 -5.98
C THR A 54 -0.88 14.26 -5.04
N THR A 55 0.35 13.74 -5.12
CA THR A 55 1.48 14.26 -4.34
C THR A 55 2.19 15.43 -4.99
N HIS A 56 2.06 15.60 -6.31
CA HIS A 56 2.78 16.60 -7.09
C HIS A 56 1.84 17.58 -7.76
N ASN A 57 2.36 18.77 -8.04
CA ASN A 57 1.69 19.76 -8.87
C ASN A 57 1.81 19.33 -10.35
N MET A 58 0.68 19.02 -10.98
CA MET A 58 0.64 18.63 -12.38
C MET A 58 0.74 19.87 -13.27
N ILE A 59 1.51 19.77 -14.36
CA ILE A 59 1.63 20.84 -15.36
C ILE A 59 0.28 21.06 -16.07
N ASP A 60 -0.35 19.96 -16.49
CA ASP A 60 -1.67 19.95 -17.14
C ASP A 60 -2.66 19.10 -16.35
N ASP A 61 -3.00 19.60 -15.15
CA ASP A 61 -3.95 18.97 -14.23
C ASP A 61 -5.34 18.77 -14.84
N GLY A 62 -5.76 19.68 -15.72
CA GLY A 62 -7.09 19.72 -16.31
C GLY A 62 -7.31 18.66 -17.39
N ASN A 63 -6.26 18.26 -18.11
CA ASN A 63 -6.34 17.20 -19.13
C ASN A 63 -5.75 15.86 -18.68
N ASP A 64 -5.18 15.76 -17.48
CA ASP A 64 -4.64 14.50 -16.97
C ASP A 64 -5.74 13.41 -16.91
N PRO A 65 -5.58 12.28 -17.64
CA PRO A 65 -6.62 11.27 -17.75
C PRO A 65 -6.90 10.53 -16.43
N ILE A 66 -5.90 10.45 -15.53
CA ILE A 66 -6.04 9.76 -14.24
C ILE A 66 -6.84 10.64 -13.28
N LEU A 67 -6.43 11.90 -13.12
CA LEU A 67 -7.11 12.87 -12.26
C LEU A 67 -8.53 13.14 -12.74
N ASN A 68 -8.75 13.28 -14.04
CA ASN A 68 -10.09 13.42 -14.60
C ASN A 68 -10.96 12.18 -14.35
N THR A 69 -10.37 10.98 -14.41
CA THR A 69 -11.10 9.76 -14.04
C THR A 69 -11.47 9.76 -12.57
N ILE A 70 -10.55 10.13 -11.66
CA ILE A 70 -10.77 10.23 -10.21
C ILE A 70 -11.89 11.23 -9.90
N ARG A 71 -11.88 12.41 -10.56
CA ARG A 71 -12.94 13.43 -10.44
C ARG A 71 -14.28 12.91 -10.91
N ARG A 72 -14.32 12.24 -12.07
CA ARG A 72 -15.54 11.68 -12.67
C ARG A 72 -16.20 10.63 -11.77
N ILE A 73 -15.42 9.78 -11.10
CA ILE A 73 -15.93 8.73 -10.20
C ILE A 73 -16.16 9.22 -8.76
N GLY A 74 -15.75 10.45 -8.42
CA GLY A 74 -16.01 11.06 -7.13
C GLY A 74 -15.12 10.58 -5.97
N LEU A 75 -13.93 10.03 -6.24
CA LEU A 75 -13.00 9.55 -5.21
C LEU A 75 -12.10 10.68 -4.68
N PHE A 76 -12.60 11.46 -3.72
CA PHE A 76 -11.91 12.64 -3.17
C PHE A 76 -11.27 12.40 -1.80
N ASN A 77 -11.09 11.14 -1.39
CA ASN A 77 -10.59 10.77 -0.06
C ASN A 77 -11.46 11.30 1.10
N ASN A 78 -12.78 11.37 0.91
CA ASN A 78 -13.72 11.80 1.96
C ASN A 78 -13.63 10.88 3.18
N ARG A 79 -13.99 11.37 4.37
CA ARG A 79 -13.92 10.56 5.61
C ARG A 79 -14.71 9.25 5.52
N THR A 80 -15.82 9.24 4.77
CA THR A 80 -16.70 8.08 4.55
C THR A 80 -16.13 7.06 3.57
N ASP A 81 -15.20 7.46 2.70
CA ASP A 81 -14.70 6.59 1.63
C ASP A 81 -13.83 5.48 2.24
N ARG A 82 -14.18 4.21 2.00
CA ARG A 82 -13.38 3.07 2.48
C ARG A 82 -12.13 2.80 1.64
N VAL A 83 -12.11 3.31 0.42
CA VAL A 83 -10.97 3.23 -0.50
C VAL A 83 -10.41 4.63 -0.66
N LYS A 84 -9.09 4.77 -0.51
CA LYS A 84 -8.36 6.03 -0.71
C LYS A 84 -7.48 5.92 -1.94
N VAL A 85 -7.29 7.04 -2.63
CA VAL A 85 -6.47 7.12 -3.85
C VAL A 85 -5.38 8.15 -3.67
N ILE A 86 -4.17 7.76 -4.03
CA ILE A 86 -2.98 8.63 -4.07
C ILE A 86 -2.28 8.36 -5.39
N LEU A 87 -2.23 9.38 -6.24
CA LEU A 87 -1.43 9.45 -7.45
C LEU A 87 -0.06 10.01 -7.11
N HIS A 88 0.97 9.24 -7.40
CA HIS A 88 2.37 9.66 -7.27
C HIS A 88 3.00 9.66 -8.67
N PRO A 89 2.96 10.80 -9.40
CA PRO A 89 3.41 10.90 -10.79
C PRO A 89 4.92 11.11 -10.90
N GLU A 90 5.71 10.35 -10.13
CA GLU A 90 7.17 10.35 -10.15
C GLU A 90 7.68 8.93 -9.87
N PHE A 91 8.90 8.62 -10.29
CA PHE A 91 9.54 7.37 -9.88
C PHE A 91 9.88 7.40 -8.40
N LEU A 92 9.62 6.27 -7.74
CA LEU A 92 10.00 6.08 -6.34
C LEU A 92 11.52 6.08 -6.19
N SER A 93 11.99 6.84 -5.21
CA SER A 93 13.40 6.93 -4.84
C SER A 93 13.53 7.07 -3.33
N SER A 94 14.51 6.38 -2.76
CA SER A 94 14.96 6.55 -1.36
C SER A 94 15.33 8.01 -1.00
N THR A 95 15.63 8.85 -1.99
CA THR A 95 15.93 10.28 -1.78
C THR A 95 14.69 11.19 -1.74
N SER A 96 13.50 10.66 -2.05
CA SER A 96 12.26 11.45 -2.04
C SER A 96 11.90 11.90 -0.62
N PRO A 97 11.58 13.18 -0.39
CA PRO A 97 11.20 13.69 0.93
C PRO A 97 9.81 13.21 1.37
N LEU A 98 8.97 12.75 0.45
CA LEU A 98 7.60 12.29 0.74
C LEU A 98 7.55 10.79 1.01
N LEU A 99 8.15 9.99 0.12
CA LEU A 99 8.17 8.54 0.18
C LEU A 99 9.62 8.06 -0.03
N PRO A 100 10.45 8.07 1.03
CA PRO A 100 11.87 7.71 0.95
C PRO A 100 12.02 6.18 0.87
N LEU A 101 11.54 5.58 -0.22
CA LEU A 101 11.59 4.16 -0.48
C LEU A 101 11.97 3.94 -1.93
N ASP A 102 12.87 2.98 -2.16
CA ASP A 102 13.09 2.50 -3.52
C ASP A 102 11.90 1.65 -3.98
N TYR A 103 11.73 1.54 -5.29
CA TYR A 103 10.59 0.83 -5.89
C TYR A 103 10.40 -0.59 -5.32
N GLU A 104 11.48 -1.34 -5.12
CA GLU A 104 11.36 -2.71 -4.61
C GLU A 104 10.90 -2.77 -3.14
N GLU A 105 11.33 -1.81 -2.32
CA GLU A 105 10.94 -1.72 -0.91
C GLU A 105 9.46 -1.37 -0.80
N PHE A 106 9.01 -0.42 -1.62
CA PHE A 106 7.61 -0.05 -1.71
C PHE A 106 6.74 -1.24 -2.12
N VAL A 107 7.15 -1.98 -3.15
CA VAL A 107 6.46 -3.20 -3.59
C VAL A 107 6.39 -4.24 -2.46
N ARG A 108 7.49 -4.46 -1.73
CA ARG A 108 7.53 -5.41 -0.59
C ARG A 108 6.62 -4.99 0.57
N GLY A 109 6.43 -3.68 0.75
CA GLY A 109 5.52 -3.10 1.75
C GLY A 109 4.04 -3.13 1.36
N CYS A 110 3.73 -3.29 0.07
CA CYS A 110 2.36 -3.44 -0.41
C CYS A 110 1.78 -4.83 -0.12
N HIS A 111 0.46 -4.95 -0.25
CA HIS A 111 -0.27 -6.21 -0.04
C HIS A 111 -0.69 -6.89 -1.35
N LEU A 112 -1.08 -6.10 -2.34
CA LEU A 112 -1.62 -6.57 -3.61
C LEU A 112 -1.13 -5.66 -4.75
N GLY A 113 -0.67 -6.27 -5.84
CA GLY A 113 -0.35 -5.57 -7.08
C GLY A 113 -1.46 -5.77 -8.12
N VAL A 114 -1.99 -4.68 -8.68
CA VAL A 114 -3.14 -4.70 -9.60
C VAL A 114 -2.71 -4.13 -10.94
N PHE A 115 -2.65 -4.97 -11.98
CA PHE A 115 -2.17 -4.63 -13.33
C PHE A 115 -3.18 -5.09 -14.38
N PRO A 116 -4.34 -4.41 -14.51
CA PRO A 116 -5.40 -4.82 -15.42
C PRO A 116 -5.10 -4.30 -16.84
N SER A 117 -3.91 -4.58 -17.37
CA SER A 117 -3.41 -4.04 -18.65
C SER A 117 -4.32 -4.43 -19.81
N TYR A 118 -4.42 -3.60 -20.85
CA TYR A 118 -5.11 -4.00 -22.09
C TYR A 118 -4.12 -4.62 -23.09
N TYR A 119 -2.91 -4.05 -23.14
CA TYR A 119 -1.82 -4.50 -23.99
C TYR A 119 -0.53 -4.56 -23.18
N GLU A 120 -0.03 -5.77 -22.91
CA GLU A 120 1.19 -5.99 -22.13
C GLU A 120 1.87 -7.28 -22.65
N PRO A 121 2.79 -7.19 -23.64
CA PRO A 121 3.29 -8.36 -24.37
C PRO A 121 4.05 -9.39 -23.51
N TRP A 122 4.68 -8.94 -22.43
CA TRP A 122 5.48 -9.79 -21.53
C TRP A 122 5.12 -9.61 -20.06
N GLY A 123 4.81 -8.38 -19.68
CA GLY A 123 4.48 -8.00 -18.33
C GLY A 123 5.65 -8.07 -17.36
N TYR A 124 6.68 -7.26 -17.63
CA TYR A 124 7.83 -7.09 -16.75
C TYR A 124 7.47 -6.53 -15.38
N THR A 125 6.57 -5.54 -15.30
CA THR A 125 6.14 -4.96 -14.03
C THR A 125 5.54 -6.01 -13.11
N PRO A 126 4.55 -6.79 -13.57
CA PRO A 126 4.06 -7.82 -12.70
C PRO A 126 5.07 -9.00 -12.65
N GLY A 127 5.93 -9.20 -13.66
CA GLY A 127 7.05 -10.15 -13.71
C GLY A 127 8.03 -10.01 -12.53
N ARG A 128 8.61 -8.84 -12.37
CA ARG A 128 9.54 -8.54 -11.27
C ARG A 128 8.86 -8.61 -9.90
N GLN A 129 7.56 -8.39 -9.84
CA GLN A 129 6.76 -8.49 -8.60
C GLN A 129 6.29 -9.92 -8.27
N PHE A 130 6.66 -10.97 -9.03
CA PHE A 130 6.35 -12.37 -8.67
C PHE A 130 6.93 -12.79 -7.32
N LEU A 131 7.98 -12.12 -6.82
CA LEU A 131 8.59 -12.51 -5.55
C LEU A 131 7.73 -12.21 -4.30
N HIS A 132 6.78 -11.24 -4.30
CA HIS A 132 6.26 -10.74 -3.02
C HIS A 132 4.77 -10.35 -2.93
N LEU A 133 4.03 -10.27 -4.04
CA LEU A 133 2.65 -9.75 -4.04
C LEU A 133 1.65 -10.69 -4.70
N THR A 134 0.46 -10.74 -4.12
CA THR A 134 -0.73 -11.32 -4.76
C THR A 134 -1.17 -10.43 -5.93
N LYS A 135 -1.65 -10.99 -7.06
CA LYS A 135 -1.76 -10.29 -8.35
C LYS A 135 -3.15 -10.30 -8.94
N VAL A 136 -3.55 -9.23 -9.63
CA VAL A 136 -4.62 -9.29 -10.64
C VAL A 136 -4.08 -8.86 -12.00
N ARG A 137 -4.10 -9.73 -13.01
CA ARG A 137 -3.66 -9.43 -14.38
C ARG A 137 -4.74 -9.70 -15.42
N SER A 138 -4.62 -9.11 -16.60
CA SER A 138 -5.40 -9.49 -17.77
C SER A 138 -4.72 -10.62 -18.56
N HIS A 139 -5.53 -11.49 -19.18
CA HIS A 139 -5.05 -12.53 -20.08
C HIS A 139 -4.48 -11.93 -21.38
N PHE A 140 -3.18 -11.64 -21.41
CA PHE A 140 -2.45 -11.69 -22.67
C PHE A 140 -1.14 -12.46 -22.47
N GLN A 141 -1.13 -13.67 -23.01
CA GLN A 141 0.04 -14.52 -23.24
C GLN A 141 0.83 -14.99 -22.00
N PHE A 142 0.23 -15.87 -21.18
CA PHE A 142 1.04 -16.78 -20.35
C PHE A 142 0.61 -18.22 -20.58
N HIS A 143 1.56 -19.06 -21.01
CA HIS A 143 1.40 -20.49 -21.30
C HIS A 143 1.11 -21.34 -20.05
N LEU A 144 0.95 -20.75 -18.85
CA LEU A 144 0.43 -21.46 -17.68
C LEU A 144 -1.08 -21.25 -17.57
N SER A 145 -1.83 -21.66 -18.60
CA SER A 145 -3.26 -21.94 -18.47
C SER A 145 -3.45 -23.28 -17.78
N SER A 146 -2.96 -23.41 -16.55
CA SER A 146 -3.32 -24.54 -15.68
C SER A 146 -4.40 -24.08 -14.69
N PRO A 147 -5.49 -24.84 -14.53
CA PRO A 147 -6.63 -24.47 -13.68
C PRO A 147 -6.33 -24.42 -12.16
N PHE A 148 -5.05 -24.45 -11.76
CA PHE A 148 -4.58 -24.61 -10.38
C PHE A 148 -3.99 -23.33 -9.74
N LEU A 149 -4.15 -22.15 -10.36
CA LEU A 149 -3.47 -20.91 -9.95
C LEU A 149 -4.18 -20.05 -8.88
N CYS A 150 -5.42 -20.38 -8.52
CA CYS A 150 -6.19 -19.61 -7.54
C CYS A 150 -5.63 -19.68 -6.09
N PRO A 151 -5.07 -20.81 -5.59
CA PRO A 151 -4.53 -20.90 -4.22
C PRO A 151 -3.16 -20.22 -4.02
N SER A 152 -2.49 -19.78 -5.10
CA SER A 152 -1.08 -19.35 -5.09
C SER A 152 -0.89 -17.83 -5.20
N GLY A 153 -1.98 -17.07 -5.17
CA GLY A 153 -1.94 -15.61 -5.14
C GLY A 153 -1.85 -14.94 -6.50
N ILE A 154 -2.20 -15.64 -7.58
CA ILE A 154 -2.31 -15.05 -8.91
C ILE A 154 -3.78 -15.09 -9.33
N TYR A 155 -4.38 -13.92 -9.40
CA TYR A 155 -5.71 -13.71 -9.97
C TYR A 155 -5.56 -13.25 -11.42
N ILE A 156 -6.41 -13.79 -12.29
CA ILE A 156 -6.43 -13.43 -13.69
C ILE A 156 -7.84 -13.02 -14.09
N VAL A 157 -7.95 -11.79 -14.56
CA VAL A 157 -9.16 -11.18 -15.09
C VAL A 157 -9.23 -11.50 -16.57
N ASP A 158 -10.36 -12.03 -16.99
CA ASP A 158 -10.64 -12.27 -18.40
C ASP A 158 -11.06 -10.95 -19.04
N ARG A 159 -10.23 -10.47 -19.96
CA ARG A 159 -10.48 -9.26 -20.78
C ARG A 159 -10.62 -9.57 -22.26
N ARG A 160 -10.53 -10.86 -22.66
CA ARG A 160 -10.53 -11.27 -24.07
C ARG A 160 -11.91 -11.73 -24.53
N PHE A 161 -12.60 -12.48 -23.69
CA PHE A 161 -13.89 -13.09 -24.02
C PHE A 161 -15.07 -12.48 -23.23
N ARG A 162 -14.82 -11.37 -22.52
CA ARG A 162 -15.80 -10.67 -21.69
C ARG A 162 -15.88 -9.21 -22.07
N SER A 163 -17.05 -8.62 -21.81
CA SER A 163 -17.25 -7.18 -21.94
C SER A 163 -16.39 -6.40 -20.93
N PRO A 164 -16.14 -5.09 -21.15
CA PRO A 164 -15.43 -4.25 -20.20
C PRO A 164 -16.08 -4.24 -18.81
N ASP A 165 -17.41 -4.18 -18.75
CA ASP A 165 -18.15 -4.13 -17.49
C ASP A 165 -18.05 -5.43 -16.70
N GLU A 166 -18.16 -6.58 -17.38
CA GLU A 166 -17.94 -7.89 -16.76
C GLU A 166 -16.51 -8.05 -16.24
N SER A 167 -15.53 -7.54 -16.99
CA SER A 167 -14.12 -7.53 -16.57
C SER A 167 -13.92 -6.68 -15.31
N CYS A 168 -14.56 -5.50 -15.26
CA CYS A 168 -14.54 -4.61 -14.09
C CYS A 168 -15.21 -5.26 -12.87
N ASN A 169 -16.34 -5.93 -13.06
CA ASN A 169 -17.02 -6.67 -12.00
C ASN A 169 -16.16 -7.83 -11.46
N GLN A 170 -15.52 -8.59 -12.35
CA GLN A 170 -14.61 -9.66 -11.95
C GLN A 170 -13.41 -9.14 -11.15
N LEU A 171 -12.78 -8.04 -11.61
CA LEU A 171 -11.71 -7.38 -10.87
C LEU A 171 -12.18 -6.96 -9.47
N THR A 172 -13.37 -6.33 -9.39
CA THR A 172 -13.96 -5.89 -8.12
C THR A 172 -14.19 -7.05 -7.16
N GLN A 173 -14.67 -8.20 -7.66
CA GLN A 173 -14.85 -9.41 -6.86
C GLN A 173 -13.52 -9.93 -6.28
N PHE A 174 -12.45 -9.94 -7.08
CA PHE A 174 -11.12 -10.35 -6.58
C PHE A 174 -10.59 -9.39 -5.50
N LEU A 175 -10.73 -8.08 -5.71
CA LEU A 175 -10.32 -7.09 -4.72
C LEU A 175 -11.12 -7.21 -3.42
N TYR A 176 -12.44 -7.34 -3.53
CA TYR A 176 -13.33 -7.49 -2.39
C TYR A 176 -13.02 -8.78 -1.60
N GLY A 177 -12.86 -9.91 -2.31
CA GLY A 177 -12.49 -11.18 -1.69
C GLY A 177 -11.13 -11.11 -0.98
N PHE A 178 -10.15 -10.40 -1.54
CA PHE A 178 -8.86 -10.17 -0.88
C PHE A 178 -9.00 -9.34 0.41
N CYS A 179 -9.84 -8.30 0.40
CA CYS A 179 -10.11 -7.47 1.58
C CYS A 179 -10.76 -8.25 2.74
N GLN A 180 -11.50 -9.32 2.44
CA GLN A 180 -12.15 -10.18 3.45
C GLN A 180 -11.19 -11.17 4.12
N GLN A 181 -9.96 -11.34 3.61
CA GLN A 181 -9.01 -12.29 4.17
C GLN A 181 -8.50 -11.86 5.55
N SER A 182 -8.19 -12.85 6.40
CA SER A 182 -7.45 -12.63 7.63
C SER A 182 -5.96 -12.39 7.37
N ARG A 183 -5.26 -11.79 8.35
CA ARG A 183 -3.80 -11.60 8.28
C ARG A 183 -3.05 -12.91 8.05
N ARG A 184 -3.47 -14.00 8.71
CA ARG A 184 -2.87 -15.34 8.55
C ARG A 184 -3.02 -15.86 7.12
N GLN A 185 -4.21 -15.73 6.53
CA GLN A 185 -4.45 -16.12 5.14
C GLN A 185 -3.57 -15.34 4.17
N ARG A 186 -3.44 -14.01 4.35
CA ARG A 186 -2.55 -13.18 3.52
C ARG A 186 -1.09 -13.60 3.60
N ILE A 187 -0.59 -13.92 4.80
CA ILE A 187 0.80 -14.39 4.98
C ILE A 187 1.01 -15.72 4.25
N ILE A 188 0.08 -16.67 4.40
CA ILE A 188 0.17 -17.97 3.71
C ILE A 188 0.13 -17.77 2.19
N GLN A 189 -0.74 -16.90 1.70
CA GLN A 189 -0.84 -16.58 0.27
C GLN A 189 0.47 -15.97 -0.24
N ARG A 190 1.05 -14.99 0.47
CA ARG A 190 2.34 -14.37 0.13
C ARG A 190 3.47 -15.41 0.03
N ASN A 191 3.60 -16.29 1.01
CA ASN A 191 4.62 -17.35 1.02
C ASN A 191 4.43 -18.34 -0.14
N ARG A 192 3.19 -18.59 -0.58
CA ARG A 192 2.92 -19.43 -1.76
C ARG A 192 3.30 -18.71 -3.05
N THR A 193 3.02 -17.41 -3.14
CA THR A 193 3.38 -16.62 -4.32
C THR A 193 4.89 -16.51 -4.47
N GLU A 194 5.62 -16.33 -3.36
CA GLU A 194 7.08 -16.35 -3.34
C GLU A 194 7.65 -17.65 -3.92
N ARG A 195 7.12 -18.81 -3.54
CA ARG A 195 7.56 -20.11 -4.10
C ARG A 195 7.36 -20.24 -5.62
N LEU A 196 6.46 -19.45 -6.20
CA LEU A 196 6.28 -19.45 -7.66
C LEU A 196 7.33 -18.62 -8.38
N SER A 197 8.14 -17.80 -7.69
CA SER A 197 9.21 -17.05 -8.34
C SER A 197 10.25 -17.96 -8.99
N ASP A 198 10.47 -19.16 -8.43
CA ASP A 198 11.43 -20.13 -8.95
C ASP A 198 11.08 -20.58 -10.39
N LEU A 199 9.78 -20.67 -10.71
CA LEU A 199 9.30 -21.06 -12.05
C LEU A 199 9.57 -20.01 -13.12
N LEU A 200 9.97 -18.80 -12.72
CA LEU A 200 10.20 -17.66 -13.59
C LEU A 200 11.67 -17.26 -13.65
N ASP A 201 12.54 -18.05 -13.02
CA ASP A 201 13.97 -17.91 -13.17
C ASP A 201 14.37 -18.22 -14.62
N TRP A 202 15.35 -17.49 -15.13
CA TRP A 202 15.94 -17.69 -16.46
C TRP A 202 16.44 -19.12 -16.66
N ARG A 203 16.81 -19.82 -15.58
CA ARG A 203 17.19 -21.24 -15.58
C ARG A 203 16.10 -22.16 -16.15
N TYR A 204 14.83 -21.82 -15.92
CA TYR A 204 13.68 -22.60 -16.39
C TYR A 204 13.11 -22.07 -17.70
N LEU A 205 13.20 -20.76 -17.95
CA LEU A 205 12.67 -20.12 -19.15
C LEU A 205 13.58 -20.23 -20.39
N GLY A 206 14.87 -20.54 -20.20
CA GLY A 206 15.84 -20.71 -21.29
C GLY A 206 15.91 -22.11 -21.89
N ARG A 207 14.97 -23.01 -21.55
CA ARG A 207 14.85 -24.37 -22.10
C ARG A 207 13.76 -24.46 -23.16
#